data_AF-A0A2K3M7W0-F1
#
_entry.id   AF-A0A2K3M7W0-F1
#
_cell.length_a   1.000
_cell.length_b   1.000
_cell.length_c   1.000
_cell.angle_alpha   90.00
_cell.angle_beta   90.00
_cell.angle_gamma   90.00
#
_symmetry.space_group_name_H-M   'P 1'
#
loop_
_entity.id
_entity.type
_entity.pdbx_description
1 polymer ?
#
loop_
_entity_poly.entity_id
_entity_poly.type
_entity_poly.pdbx_seq_one_letter_code
_entity_poly.pdbx_strand_id
1 'polypeptide(L)'
;MRVAWPIASDCYNEKGKPENEINQEISLTYFHISPTRNKFIAVGCDIFGALDAFDSWGNHYATGCVAYCNKPNDTEANQSCSGIGCCEISIPQGHHQLLTKVVYIANTILDNNHSSVHDFNPCGYAFLVEKGYYSFKPTDLSLKKKEFPVVLNWALGNQTCQQSKKNHSSYACNANSTCHNVGKSDGGYICRCFDGYRGNPYLHRDGCQDINECMEPNDCVKKATCVNLLGSYQCLCPAGSEGDGKKKGTRCTKKLSTKQRKDIILIIALSVSLSLVALLVGSFYAYFALKKRKLIKLKEQFFQQNGGLLLQQQIGRHGGSTETAKVFTLGELNEATNNFDEGKILGQGGQGTVYKGV
;
A
#
# COMPACT_ATOMS: atom_id res chain seq x y z
N MET A 1 1.71 -22.50 29.13
CA MET A 1 1.43 -22.50 30.58
C MET A 1 0.74 -21.18 30.94
N ARG A 2 -0.26 -21.18 31.82
CA ARG A 2 -0.85 -19.94 32.37
C ARG A 2 -0.28 -19.71 33.76
N VAL A 3 0.10 -18.48 34.06
CA VAL A 3 0.69 -18.07 35.34
C VAL A 3 0.07 -16.76 35.78
N ALA A 4 -0.15 -16.59 37.08
CA ALA A 4 -0.51 -15.29 37.63
C ALA A 4 0.74 -14.40 37.62
N TRP A 5 0.59 -13.17 37.11
CA TRP A 5 1.69 -12.28 36.82
C TRP A 5 1.43 -10.92 37.45
N PRO A 6 2.43 -10.31 38.12
CA PRO A 6 2.23 -9.04 38.84
C PRO A 6 1.94 -7.87 37.89
N ILE A 7 1.52 -6.75 38.46
CA ILE A 7 1.34 -5.48 37.75
C ILE A 7 2.40 -4.46 38.15
N ALA A 8 2.68 -3.53 37.25
CA ALA A 8 3.37 -2.29 37.55
C ALA A 8 2.34 -1.23 37.93
N SER A 9 2.72 -0.31 38.80
CA SER A 9 1.86 0.78 39.25
C SER A 9 2.67 2.01 39.62
N ASP A 10 2.13 3.18 39.36
CA ASP A 10 2.66 4.45 39.85
C ASP A 10 1.53 5.23 40.52
N CYS A 11 1.66 5.45 41.82
CA CYS A 11 0.63 6.03 42.68
C CYS A 11 1.06 7.40 43.19
N TYR A 12 0.09 8.31 43.27
CA TYR A 12 0.32 9.71 43.63
C TYR A 12 -0.46 10.09 44.88
N ASN A 13 0.06 11.06 45.62
CA ASN A 13 -0.67 11.68 46.72
C ASN A 13 -1.63 12.78 46.25
N GLU A 14 -2.39 13.36 47.18
CA GLU A 14 -3.36 14.44 46.91
C GLU A 14 -2.76 15.68 46.24
N LYS A 15 -1.45 15.88 46.33
CA LYS A 15 -0.74 16.99 45.65
C LYS A 15 -0.26 16.61 44.24
N GLY A 16 -0.67 15.44 43.74
CA GLY A 16 -0.25 14.90 42.44
C GLY A 16 1.20 14.44 42.39
N LYS A 17 1.89 14.31 43.54
CA LYS A 17 3.30 13.90 43.56
C LYS A 17 3.43 12.39 43.70
N PRO A 18 4.44 11.76 43.07
CA PRO A 18 4.69 10.33 43.21
C PRO A 18 4.86 9.95 44.68
N GLU A 19 4.14 8.92 45.10
CA GLU A 19 4.18 8.37 46.46
C GLU A 19 4.74 6.94 46.45
N ASN A 20 4.31 6.12 45.49
CA ASN A 20 4.73 4.72 45.40
C ASN A 20 4.80 4.25 43.94
N GLU A 21 6.00 3.88 43.50
CA GLU A 21 6.27 3.37 42.16
C GLU A 21 6.70 1.90 42.26
N ILE A 22 6.03 1.04 41.49
CA ILE A 22 6.32 -0.39 41.38
C ILE A 22 6.55 -0.69 39.91
N ASN A 23 7.82 -0.96 39.58
CA ASN A 23 8.24 -1.42 38.28
C ASN A 23 8.38 -2.94 38.26
N GLN A 24 8.07 -3.56 37.13
CA GLN A 24 8.18 -5.01 36.98
C GLN A 24 9.29 -5.34 36.01
N GLU A 25 10.30 -6.07 36.49
CA GLU A 25 11.36 -6.66 35.67
C GLU A 25 11.33 -8.18 35.86
N ILE A 26 11.16 -8.92 34.77
CA ILE A 26 11.10 -10.38 34.82
C ILE A 26 12.02 -10.97 33.77
N SER A 27 12.91 -11.84 34.24
CA SER A 27 13.85 -12.61 33.43
C SER A 27 13.46 -14.09 33.47
N LEU A 28 13.40 -14.71 32.30
CA LEU A 28 12.95 -16.07 32.09
C LEU A 28 13.98 -16.85 31.27
N THR A 29 14.46 -17.95 31.85
CA THR A 29 15.50 -18.79 31.23
C THR A 29 14.89 -19.88 30.35
N TYR A 30 13.92 -20.63 30.87
CA TYR A 30 13.29 -21.77 30.19
C TYR A 30 11.86 -21.51 29.71
N PHE A 31 11.31 -20.37 30.11
CA PHE A 31 9.98 -19.93 29.74
C PHE A 31 10.06 -18.66 28.90
N HIS A 32 9.09 -18.44 28.03
CA HIS A 32 9.05 -17.26 27.17
C HIS A 32 7.65 -16.69 27.16
N ILE A 33 7.51 -15.38 27.27
CA ILE A 33 6.21 -14.74 27.15
C ILE A 33 5.70 -14.95 25.73
N SER A 34 4.46 -15.43 25.58
CA SER A 34 3.84 -15.66 24.27
C SER A 34 3.32 -14.33 23.71
N PRO A 35 3.97 -13.70 22.71
CA PRO A 35 3.58 -12.37 22.27
C PRO A 35 2.30 -12.37 21.41
N THR A 36 1.89 -13.54 20.90
CA THR A 36 0.66 -13.71 20.12
C THR A 36 -0.56 -13.93 21.00
N ARG A 37 -0.38 -14.54 22.17
CA ARG A 37 -1.46 -14.88 23.11
C ARG A 37 -1.65 -13.87 24.23
N ASN A 38 -0.66 -13.01 24.48
CA ASN A 38 -0.75 -11.95 25.46
C ASN A 38 -0.80 -10.58 24.77
N LYS A 39 -1.23 -9.57 25.53
CA LYS A 39 -1.15 -8.15 25.18
C LYS A 39 -0.66 -7.36 26.40
N PHE A 40 -0.16 -6.15 26.15
CA PHE A 40 0.19 -5.21 27.19
C PHE A 40 -0.92 -4.17 27.33
N ILE A 41 -1.26 -3.82 28.57
CA ILE A 41 -2.32 -2.86 28.89
C ILE A 41 -1.80 -1.85 29.89
N ALA A 42 -2.09 -0.58 29.62
CA ALA A 42 -1.94 0.52 30.55
C ALA A 42 -3.34 1.03 30.95
N VAL A 43 -3.57 1.26 32.24
CA VAL A 43 -4.86 1.71 32.80
C VAL A 43 -4.65 2.92 33.70
N GLY A 44 -5.35 4.01 33.41
CA GLY A 44 -5.29 5.26 34.14
C GLY A 44 -5.63 6.47 33.26
N CYS A 45 -5.66 7.65 33.87
CA CYS A 45 -5.75 8.92 33.16
C CYS A 45 -4.43 9.67 33.34
N ASP A 46 -3.94 10.33 32.29
CA ASP A 46 -2.64 11.02 32.30
C ASP A 46 -1.44 10.08 32.51
N ILE A 47 -1.53 8.84 32.00
CA ILE A 47 -0.50 7.82 32.17
C ILE A 47 0.11 7.36 30.85
N PHE A 48 1.39 7.02 30.91
CA PHE A 48 2.17 6.35 29.91
C PHE A 48 2.62 4.98 30.45
N GLY A 49 2.18 3.91 29.78
CA GLY A 49 2.69 2.57 30.02
C GLY A 49 3.80 2.24 29.03
N ALA A 50 4.96 1.81 29.53
CA ALA A 50 6.07 1.36 28.70
C ALA A 50 6.31 -0.14 28.89
N LEU A 51 6.71 -0.80 27.81
CA LEU A 51 7.08 -2.20 27.75
C LEU A 51 8.39 -2.33 26.97
N ASP A 52 9.44 -2.72 27.68
CA ASP A 52 10.72 -3.11 27.11
C ASP A 52 10.83 -4.64 27.12
N ALA A 53 11.23 -5.20 26.00
CA ALA A 53 11.33 -6.63 25.80
C ALA A 53 12.66 -6.99 25.13
N PHE A 54 13.28 -8.06 25.62
CA PHE A 54 14.53 -8.60 25.10
C PHE A 54 14.29 -10.01 24.60
N ASP A 55 14.80 -10.33 23.42
CA ASP A 55 14.74 -11.69 22.89
C ASP A 55 15.98 -12.52 23.28
N SER A 56 15.90 -13.83 23.02
CA SER A 56 17.03 -14.74 23.28
C SER A 56 18.28 -14.50 22.41
N TRP A 57 18.24 -13.59 21.45
CA TRP A 57 19.40 -13.17 20.64
C TRP A 57 20.02 -11.87 21.13
N GLY A 58 19.43 -11.22 22.14
CA GLY A 58 19.86 -9.95 22.69
C GLY A 58 19.32 -8.73 21.95
N ASN A 59 18.33 -8.89 21.07
CA ASN A 59 17.64 -7.76 20.46
C ASN A 59 16.70 -7.11 21.47
N HIS A 60 16.64 -5.78 21.44
CA HIS A 60 15.81 -4.97 22.31
C HIS A 60 14.62 -4.41 21.54
N TYR A 61 13.44 -4.51 22.14
CA TYR A 61 12.18 -4.01 21.60
C TYR A 61 11.48 -3.17 22.67
N ALA A 62 11.33 -1.89 22.39
CA ALA A 62 10.55 -0.99 23.23
C ALA A 62 9.21 -0.70 22.55
N THR A 63 8.14 -0.69 23.32
CA THR A 63 6.84 -0.16 22.91
C THR A 63 6.18 0.49 24.11
N GLY A 64 5.15 1.28 23.86
CA GLY A 64 4.41 1.92 24.92
C GLY A 64 3.16 2.55 24.38
N CYS A 65 2.27 2.91 25.29
CA CYS A 65 1.11 3.69 24.91
C CYS A 65 0.58 4.54 26.05
N VAL A 66 -0.23 5.51 25.65
CA VAL A 66 -0.75 6.56 26.54
C VAL A 66 -2.24 6.37 26.76
N ALA A 67 -2.68 6.67 27.98
CA ALA A 67 -4.09 6.80 28.31
C ALA A 67 -4.33 8.16 28.97
N TYR A 68 -5.26 8.94 28.40
CA TYR A 68 -5.53 10.31 28.80
C TYR A 68 -7.02 10.55 28.99
N CYS A 69 -7.38 11.24 30.06
CA CYS A 69 -8.74 11.68 30.36
C CYS A 69 -8.68 12.85 31.34
N ASN A 70 -9.70 13.72 31.31
CA ASN A 70 -9.79 14.87 32.22
C ASN A 70 -10.88 14.66 33.28
N LYS A 71 -11.91 13.88 32.95
CA LYS A 71 -13.06 13.65 33.84
C LYS A 71 -13.42 12.16 33.87
N PRO A 72 -14.04 11.68 34.96
CA PRO A 72 -14.52 10.29 35.03
C PRO A 72 -15.45 9.92 33.87
N ASN A 73 -16.34 10.83 33.50
CA ASN A 73 -17.35 10.62 32.46
C ASN A 73 -16.75 10.42 31.05
N ASP A 74 -15.51 10.87 30.81
CA ASP A 74 -14.82 10.65 29.53
C ASP A 74 -14.62 9.15 29.27
N THR A 75 -14.51 8.35 30.34
CA THR A 75 -14.32 6.89 30.27
C THR A 75 -15.63 6.11 30.12
N GLU A 76 -16.79 6.73 30.40
CA GLU A 76 -18.11 6.07 30.26
C GLU A 76 -18.61 6.09 28.81
N ALA A 77 -18.25 7.12 28.05
CA ALA A 77 -18.67 7.30 26.66
C ALA A 77 -17.97 6.36 25.67
N ASN A 78 -16.77 5.86 26.00
CA ASN A 78 -15.95 5.02 25.13
C ASN A 78 -15.55 3.71 25.84
N GLN A 79 -16.21 2.60 25.46
CA GLN A 79 -15.94 1.27 26.01
C GLN A 79 -14.70 0.59 25.41
N SER A 80 -14.03 1.22 24.44
CA SER A 80 -12.82 0.68 23.81
C SER A 80 -11.55 1.15 24.52
N CYS A 81 -10.69 0.21 24.92
CA CYS A 81 -9.36 0.49 25.49
C CYS A 81 -8.41 0.99 24.38
N SER A 82 -8.53 2.25 24.00
CA SER A 82 -7.83 2.83 22.84
C SER A 82 -7.19 4.19 23.10
N GLY A 83 -7.01 4.55 24.38
CA GLY A 83 -6.31 5.77 24.81
C GLY A 83 -7.09 6.66 25.78
N ILE A 84 -8.32 6.31 26.16
CA ILE A 84 -9.11 7.05 27.15
C ILE A 84 -9.32 6.13 28.36
N GLY A 85 -8.66 6.42 29.47
CA GLY A 85 -8.68 5.60 30.70
C GLY A 85 -7.94 4.25 30.60
N CYS A 86 -7.75 3.74 29.38
CA CYS A 86 -7.06 2.50 29.10
C CYS A 86 -6.45 2.53 27.71
N CYS A 87 -5.28 1.92 27.57
CA CYS A 87 -4.68 1.62 26.28
C CYS A 87 -4.15 0.18 26.24
N GLU A 88 -4.43 -0.53 25.13
CA GLU A 88 -3.87 -1.85 24.86
C GLU A 88 -2.99 -1.85 23.61
N ILE A 89 -1.87 -2.55 23.68
CA ILE A 89 -0.96 -2.74 22.55
C ILE A 89 -0.51 -4.19 22.44
N SER A 90 -0.15 -4.58 21.22
CA SER A 90 0.47 -5.88 20.98
C SER A 90 1.91 -5.88 21.47
N ILE A 91 2.33 -7.00 22.06
CA ILE A 91 3.72 -7.19 22.49
C ILE A 91 4.59 -7.25 21.21
N PRO A 92 5.67 -6.45 21.10
CA PRO A 92 6.48 -6.39 19.90
C PRO A 92 7.12 -7.75 19.62
N GLN A 93 7.10 -8.14 18.36
CA GLN A 93 7.61 -9.42 17.90
C GLN A 93 8.75 -9.16 16.92
N GLY A 94 9.98 -9.44 17.35
CA GLY A 94 11.05 -9.73 16.41
C GLY A 94 10.78 -11.00 15.62
N HIS A 95 11.62 -11.29 14.63
CA HIS A 95 11.53 -12.50 13.79
C HIS A 95 11.43 -13.82 14.58
N HIS A 96 11.88 -13.85 15.83
CA HIS A 96 12.02 -15.08 16.59
C HIS A 96 10.99 -15.29 17.73
N GLN A 97 10.11 -14.33 18.03
CA GLN A 97 8.96 -14.49 18.96
C GLN A 97 9.25 -15.16 20.32
N LEU A 98 10.48 -15.08 20.85
CA LEU A 98 10.91 -15.72 22.09
C LEU A 98 11.53 -14.68 23.01
N LEU A 99 10.69 -14.05 23.81
CA LEU A 99 11.09 -13.03 24.78
C LEU A 99 11.66 -13.71 26.03
N THR A 100 12.83 -13.30 26.46
CA THR A 100 13.55 -13.82 27.63
C THR A 100 13.48 -12.87 28.81
N LYS A 101 13.50 -11.56 28.57
CA LYS A 101 13.34 -10.55 29.61
C LYS A 101 12.30 -9.53 29.18
N VAL A 102 11.42 -9.15 30.10
CA VAL A 102 10.44 -8.10 29.88
C VAL A 102 10.42 -7.18 31.10
N VAL A 103 10.44 -5.89 30.84
CA VAL A 103 10.32 -4.81 31.81
C VAL A 103 9.11 -3.98 31.44
N TYR A 104 8.26 -3.64 32.40
CA TYR A 104 7.17 -2.73 32.16
C TYR A 104 6.90 -1.83 33.36
N ILE A 105 6.48 -0.61 33.03
CA ILE A 105 6.31 0.50 33.96
C ILE A 105 5.05 1.28 33.59
N ALA A 106 4.48 1.98 34.57
CA ALA A 106 3.48 3.03 34.38
C ALA A 106 4.08 4.33 34.92
N ASN A 107 3.89 5.45 34.24
CA ASN A 107 4.34 6.78 34.67
C ASN A 107 3.35 7.85 34.21
N THR A 108 3.40 9.07 34.76
CA THR A 108 2.63 10.22 34.23
C THR A 108 3.14 10.72 32.89
N ILE A 109 2.28 11.33 32.08
CA ILE A 109 2.65 11.95 30.79
C ILE A 109 3.22 13.37 30.98
N LEU A 110 2.64 14.18 31.86
CA LEU A 110 2.92 15.62 31.98
C LEU A 110 3.47 16.00 33.38
N ASP A 111 4.72 16.47 33.41
CA ASP A 111 5.36 17.17 34.55
C ASP A 111 5.21 16.54 35.95
N ASN A 112 5.03 15.21 36.04
CA ASN A 112 4.82 14.47 37.28
C ASN A 112 3.70 15.07 38.17
N ASN A 113 2.68 15.67 37.54
CA ASN A 113 1.62 16.36 38.24
C ASN A 113 0.27 15.72 37.97
N HIS A 114 -0.02 14.67 38.71
CA HIS A 114 -1.25 13.89 38.61
C HIS A 114 -2.47 14.54 39.31
N SER A 115 -2.34 15.79 39.77
CA SER A 115 -3.32 16.44 40.65
C SER A 115 -4.70 16.65 40.00
N SER A 116 -4.75 16.79 38.67
CA SER A 116 -5.98 17.05 37.93
C SER A 116 -6.93 15.84 37.88
N VAL A 117 -6.41 14.63 38.06
CA VAL A 117 -7.15 13.37 37.93
C VAL A 117 -7.08 12.50 39.20
N HIS A 118 -6.23 12.86 40.16
CA HIS A 118 -6.00 12.11 41.40
C HIS A 118 -7.30 11.70 42.13
N ASP A 119 -8.29 12.59 42.21
CA ASP A 119 -9.56 12.38 42.93
C ASP A 119 -10.31 11.11 42.49
N PHE A 120 -10.14 10.67 41.24
CA PHE A 120 -10.81 9.50 40.68
C PHE A 120 -9.84 8.47 40.07
N ASN A 121 -8.57 8.84 39.89
CA ASN A 121 -7.49 7.97 39.45
C ASN A 121 -6.25 8.19 40.33
N PRO A 122 -6.14 7.52 41.48
CA PRO A 122 -5.01 7.73 42.41
C PRO A 122 -3.69 7.11 41.89
N CYS A 123 -3.78 6.13 40.99
CA CYS A 123 -2.61 5.47 40.42
C CYS A 123 -2.80 5.13 38.93
N GLY A 124 -1.70 5.11 38.21
CA GLY A 124 -1.57 4.44 36.91
C GLY A 124 -1.13 2.99 37.08
N TYR A 125 -1.57 2.12 36.16
CA TYR A 125 -1.22 0.69 36.16
C TYR A 125 -0.76 0.24 34.79
N ALA A 126 0.17 -0.71 34.76
CA ALA A 126 0.64 -1.35 33.53
C ALA A 126 0.84 -2.85 33.76
N PHE A 127 0.35 -3.70 32.85
CA PHE A 127 0.45 -5.15 33.01
C PHE A 127 0.33 -5.94 31.73
N LEU A 128 0.84 -7.17 31.76
CA LEU A 128 0.65 -8.18 30.74
C LEU A 128 -0.55 -9.05 31.06
N VAL A 129 -1.32 -9.44 30.03
CA VAL A 129 -2.48 -10.30 30.22
C VAL A 129 -2.80 -11.12 28.96
N GLU A 130 -3.35 -12.32 29.15
CA GLU A 130 -3.89 -13.15 28.07
C GLU A 130 -4.99 -12.41 27.30
N LYS A 131 -4.96 -12.49 25.98
CA LYS A 131 -5.96 -11.87 25.11
C LYS A 131 -7.36 -12.39 25.44
N GLY A 132 -8.32 -11.46 25.57
CA GLY A 132 -9.70 -11.76 25.91
C GLY A 132 -9.98 -11.91 27.41
N TYR A 133 -8.97 -11.89 28.27
CA TYR A 133 -9.19 -12.04 29.72
C TYR A 133 -9.55 -10.73 30.43
N TYR A 134 -9.03 -9.59 29.96
CA TYR A 134 -9.31 -8.27 30.55
C TYR A 134 -10.14 -7.39 29.62
N SER A 135 -11.13 -6.72 30.21
CA SER A 135 -11.94 -5.68 29.59
C SER A 135 -12.03 -4.51 30.57
N PHE A 136 -11.62 -3.34 30.12
CA PHE A 136 -11.57 -2.13 30.93
C PHE A 136 -12.96 -1.69 31.39
N LYS A 137 -13.05 -1.25 32.63
CA LYS A 137 -14.20 -0.54 33.21
C LYS A 137 -13.73 0.76 33.87
N PRO A 138 -14.56 1.81 33.90
CA PRO A 138 -14.23 3.06 34.61
C PRO A 138 -13.79 2.85 36.08
N THR A 139 -14.33 1.85 36.77
CA THR A 139 -13.94 1.49 38.13
C THR A 139 -12.49 1.00 38.26
N ASP A 140 -11.88 0.57 37.15
CA ASP A 140 -10.51 0.06 37.12
C ASP A 140 -9.46 1.19 37.18
N LEU A 141 -9.88 2.46 37.15
CA LEU A 141 -9.02 3.60 37.52
C LEU A 141 -8.54 3.51 38.98
N SER A 142 -9.23 2.72 39.82
CA SER A 142 -8.76 2.28 41.14
C SER A 142 -8.67 0.74 41.16
N LEU A 143 -7.72 0.22 40.39
CA LEU A 143 -7.57 -1.22 40.17
C LEU A 143 -7.23 -1.95 41.47
N LYS A 144 -8.13 -2.86 41.90
CA LYS A 144 -7.91 -3.70 43.09
C LYS A 144 -7.08 -4.96 42.82
N LYS A 145 -7.05 -5.40 41.56
CA LYS A 145 -6.42 -6.67 41.19
C LYS A 145 -4.91 -6.45 41.00
N LYS A 146 -4.10 -7.27 41.68
CA LYS A 146 -2.63 -7.17 41.65
C LYS A 146 -1.95 -8.11 40.65
N GLU A 147 -2.68 -9.07 40.11
CA GLU A 147 -2.13 -10.08 39.20
C GLU A 147 -3.08 -10.44 38.06
N PHE A 148 -2.52 -10.71 36.88
CA PHE A 148 -3.27 -11.15 35.70
C PHE A 148 -2.69 -12.44 35.12
N PRO A 149 -3.52 -13.29 34.48
CA PRO A 149 -3.03 -14.49 33.84
C PRO A 149 -2.24 -14.12 32.58
N VAL A 150 -1.01 -14.61 32.52
CA VAL A 150 -0.13 -14.51 31.36
C VAL A 150 0.16 -15.91 30.82
N VAL A 151 0.20 -16.03 29.50
CA VAL A 151 0.54 -17.27 28.82
C VAL A 151 2.03 -17.32 28.50
N LEU A 152 2.72 -18.30 29.06
CA LEU A 152 4.11 -18.61 28.74
C LEU A 152 4.21 -19.81 27.78
N ASN A 153 5.16 -19.70 26.87
CA ASN A 153 5.76 -20.78 26.11
C ASN A 153 6.93 -21.38 26.92
N TRP A 154 7.36 -22.59 26.58
CA TRP A 154 8.46 -23.28 27.26
C TRP A 154 9.37 -23.95 26.23
N ALA A 155 10.67 -23.95 26.50
CA ALA A 155 11.67 -24.60 25.64
C ALA A 155 11.92 -26.04 26.10
N LEU A 156 12.20 -26.93 25.14
CA LEU A 156 12.55 -28.33 25.36
C LEU A 156 14.04 -28.55 25.37
N GLY A 157 14.53 -29.16 26.45
CA GLY A 157 15.90 -29.59 26.59
C GLY A 157 16.91 -28.45 26.41
N ASN A 158 18.15 -28.84 26.12
CA ASN A 158 19.27 -27.93 25.84
C ASN A 158 19.85 -28.13 24.43
N GLN A 159 19.11 -28.82 23.56
CA GLN A 159 19.55 -29.15 22.20
C GLN A 159 18.83 -28.28 21.19
N THR A 160 19.50 -27.95 20.10
CA THR A 160 18.86 -27.32 18.94
C THR A 160 17.89 -28.29 18.24
N CYS A 161 17.00 -27.75 17.41
CA CYS A 161 16.16 -28.50 16.49
C CYS A 161 16.96 -29.45 15.60
N GLN A 162 18.13 -29.03 15.09
CA GLN A 162 18.95 -29.87 14.23
C GLN A 162 19.55 -31.04 14.99
N GLN A 163 19.98 -30.83 16.24
CA GLN A 163 20.48 -31.90 17.11
C GLN A 163 19.34 -32.84 17.53
N SER A 164 18.21 -32.28 17.98
CA SER A 164 17.07 -33.05 18.49
C SER A 164 16.42 -33.92 17.41
N LYS A 165 16.34 -33.43 16.16
CA LYS A 165 15.81 -34.21 15.03
C LYS A 165 16.65 -35.46 14.70
N LYS A 166 17.95 -35.48 15.05
CA LYS A 166 18.80 -36.66 14.82
C LYS A 166 18.47 -37.80 15.78
N ASN A 167 17.87 -37.49 16.93
CA ASN A 167 17.47 -38.50 17.90
C ASN A 167 15.94 -38.58 17.97
N HIS A 168 15.37 -39.53 17.21
CA HIS A 168 13.93 -39.75 17.11
C HIS A 168 13.26 -40.03 18.47
N SER A 169 14.01 -40.52 19.48
CA SER A 169 13.45 -40.81 20.80
C SER A 169 13.29 -39.56 21.69
N SER A 170 14.06 -38.51 21.44
CA SER A 170 14.04 -37.26 22.21
C SER A 170 13.38 -36.09 21.47
N TYR A 171 13.01 -36.28 20.20
CA TYR A 171 12.31 -35.27 19.42
C TYR A 171 10.83 -35.25 19.76
N ALA A 172 10.37 -34.14 20.35
CA ALA A 172 9.01 -34.03 20.89
C ALA A 172 8.00 -33.35 19.95
N CYS A 173 8.44 -32.73 18.85
CA CYS A 173 7.50 -32.12 17.90
C CYS A 173 6.80 -33.22 17.10
N ASN A 174 5.47 -33.18 17.08
CA ASN A 174 4.66 -34.16 16.37
C ASN A 174 4.32 -33.73 14.94
N ALA A 175 3.49 -34.51 14.25
CA ALA A 175 3.02 -34.21 12.90
C ALA A 175 2.36 -32.82 12.80
N ASN A 176 2.42 -32.23 11.60
CA ASN A 176 1.89 -30.90 11.28
C ASN A 176 2.47 -29.75 12.11
N SER A 177 3.73 -29.88 12.52
CA SER A 177 4.43 -28.88 13.33
C SER A 177 5.87 -28.62 12.87
N THR A 178 6.35 -27.39 13.07
CA THR A 178 7.74 -26.97 12.90
C THR A 178 8.47 -26.91 14.24
N CYS A 179 9.79 -27.10 14.16
CA CYS A 179 10.70 -26.89 15.29
C CYS A 179 11.42 -25.55 15.12
N HIS A 180 11.49 -24.76 16.19
CA HIS A 180 12.23 -23.51 16.25
C HIS A 180 13.25 -23.53 17.38
N ASN A 181 14.49 -23.14 17.09
CA ASN A 181 15.53 -23.00 18.10
C ASN A 181 15.20 -21.84 19.04
N VAL A 182 15.55 -22.00 20.30
CA VAL A 182 15.52 -20.96 21.32
C VAL A 182 16.96 -20.58 21.66
N GLY A 183 17.29 -19.28 21.55
CA GLY A 183 18.64 -18.77 21.85
C GLY A 183 19.73 -19.07 20.82
N LYS A 184 20.95 -18.58 21.10
CA LYS A 184 22.12 -18.63 20.19
C LYS A 184 22.93 -19.94 20.27
N SER A 185 23.02 -20.59 21.43
CA SER A 185 23.64 -21.91 21.60
C SER A 185 23.04 -22.58 22.85
N ASP A 186 22.57 -23.82 22.71
CA ASP A 186 22.09 -24.70 23.78
C ASP A 186 20.80 -24.30 24.54
N GLY A 187 20.04 -23.32 24.03
CA GLY A 187 18.81 -22.81 24.66
C GLY A 187 17.54 -23.66 24.43
N GLY A 188 17.68 -24.86 23.86
CA GLY A 188 16.57 -25.77 23.59
C GLY A 188 15.78 -25.43 22.32
N TYR A 189 14.60 -26.05 22.18
CA TYR A 189 13.71 -25.82 21.05
C TYR A 189 12.23 -25.78 21.44
N ILE A 190 11.42 -25.15 20.61
CA ILE A 190 9.96 -25.13 20.75
C ILE A 190 9.31 -25.68 19.49
N CYS A 191 8.17 -26.37 19.66
CA CYS A 191 7.37 -26.86 18.55
C CYS A 191 6.20 -25.90 18.31
N ARG A 192 5.87 -25.63 17.05
CA ARG A 192 4.74 -24.79 16.64
C ARG A 192 3.97 -25.51 15.56
N CYS A 193 2.64 -25.46 15.60
CA CYS A 193 1.85 -25.96 14.49
C CYS A 193 2.18 -25.20 13.21
N PHE A 194 2.03 -25.86 12.06
CA PHE A 194 2.09 -25.18 10.77
C PHE A 194 1.04 -24.07 10.68
N ASP A 195 1.29 -23.09 9.80
CA ASP A 195 0.28 -22.09 9.48
C ASP A 195 -0.99 -22.78 8.97
N GLY A 196 -2.15 -22.32 9.43
CA GLY A 196 -3.44 -22.98 9.16
C GLY A 196 -3.74 -24.18 10.07
N TYR A 197 -2.89 -24.48 11.06
CA TYR A 197 -3.14 -25.53 12.05
C TYR A 197 -3.22 -24.96 13.47
N ARG A 198 -4.02 -25.60 14.32
CA ARG A 198 -4.18 -25.27 15.76
C ARG A 198 -4.07 -26.52 16.61
N GLY A 199 -3.83 -26.33 17.91
CA GLY A 199 -3.77 -27.42 18.88
C GLY A 199 -2.42 -27.47 19.58
N ASN A 200 -2.05 -28.65 20.06
CA ASN A 200 -0.84 -28.84 20.84
C ASN A 200 0.19 -29.65 20.02
N PRO A 201 1.31 -29.03 19.56
CA PRO A 201 2.29 -29.70 18.72
C PRO A 201 3.06 -30.84 19.41
N TYR A 202 2.85 -31.04 20.72
CA TYR A 202 3.49 -32.10 21.51
C TYR A 202 2.62 -33.35 21.67
N LEU A 203 1.36 -33.33 21.24
CA LEU A 203 0.45 -34.47 21.35
C LEU A 203 0.46 -35.33 20.07
N HIS A 204 0.36 -36.64 20.25
CA HIS A 204 0.46 -37.62 19.16
C HIS A 204 -0.84 -37.86 18.39
N ARG A 205 -1.99 -37.82 19.07
CA ARG A 205 -3.32 -38.02 18.46
C ARG A 205 -4.06 -36.70 18.27
N ASP A 206 -4.13 -35.90 19.34
CA ASP A 206 -4.81 -34.59 19.34
C ASP A 206 -3.81 -33.44 19.16
N GLY A 207 -2.85 -33.64 18.25
CA GLY A 207 -1.73 -32.75 18.00
C GLY A 207 -2.12 -31.43 17.32
N CYS A 208 -1.38 -31.07 16.29
CA CYS A 208 -1.75 -29.97 15.40
C CYS A 208 -2.83 -30.45 14.41
N GLN A 209 -4.03 -29.91 14.58
CA GLN A 209 -5.20 -30.17 13.74
C GLN A 209 -5.43 -29.00 12.79
N ASP A 210 -5.90 -29.32 11.59
CA ASP A 210 -6.27 -28.35 10.58
C ASP A 210 -7.33 -27.37 11.11
N ILE A 211 -7.14 -26.08 10.86
CA ILE A 211 -8.15 -25.06 11.18
C ILE A 211 -9.14 -25.08 10.03
N ASN A 212 -10.40 -25.39 10.31
CA ASN A 212 -11.44 -25.23 9.31
C ASN A 212 -11.92 -23.79 9.24
N GLU A 213 -11.25 -22.95 8.44
CA GLU A 213 -11.60 -21.52 8.36
C GLU A 213 -13.01 -21.31 7.78
N CYS A 214 -13.56 -22.28 7.04
CA CYS A 214 -14.92 -22.19 6.54
C CYS A 214 -16.00 -22.29 7.63
N MET A 215 -15.67 -22.85 8.79
CA MET A 215 -16.55 -22.92 9.97
C MET A 215 -16.35 -21.74 10.93
N GLU A 216 -15.38 -20.87 10.64
CA GLU A 216 -15.05 -19.67 11.41
C GLU A 216 -15.28 -18.39 10.59
N PRO A 217 -15.22 -17.19 11.20
CA PRO A 217 -15.25 -15.95 10.45
C PRO A 217 -14.09 -15.88 9.43
N ASN A 218 -14.42 -16.00 8.14
CA ASN A 218 -13.44 -16.03 7.06
C ASN A 218 -13.50 -14.81 6.14
N ASP A 219 -12.48 -14.73 5.28
CA ASP A 219 -12.33 -13.66 4.31
C ASP A 219 -13.13 -13.89 3.02
N CYS A 220 -13.93 -14.96 2.88
CA CYS A 220 -14.72 -15.16 1.68
C CYS A 220 -15.82 -14.11 1.53
N VAL A 221 -16.08 -13.66 0.30
CA VAL A 221 -17.21 -12.76 0.00
C VAL A 221 -18.53 -13.52 0.18
N LYS A 222 -19.62 -12.82 0.57
CA LYS A 222 -20.93 -13.43 0.90
C LYS A 222 -21.51 -14.39 -0.15
N LYS A 223 -21.09 -14.29 -1.42
CA LYS A 223 -21.58 -15.13 -2.53
C LYS A 223 -20.57 -16.18 -3.01
N ALA A 224 -19.39 -16.25 -2.41
CA ALA A 224 -18.42 -17.28 -2.72
C ALA A 224 -18.64 -18.51 -1.84
N THR A 225 -18.39 -19.69 -2.39
CA THR A 225 -18.42 -20.96 -1.65
C THR A 225 -17.06 -21.17 -1.00
N CYS A 226 -17.02 -21.29 0.33
CA CYS A 226 -15.78 -21.62 1.03
C CYS A 226 -15.51 -23.13 0.95
N VAL A 227 -14.29 -23.50 0.60
CA VAL A 227 -13.81 -24.90 0.63
C VAL A 227 -12.57 -24.96 1.50
N ASN A 228 -12.65 -25.77 2.56
CA ASN A 228 -11.54 -26.02 3.45
C ASN A 228 -10.51 -26.93 2.79
N LEU A 229 -9.23 -26.62 2.93
CA LEU A 229 -8.09 -27.41 2.47
C LEU A 229 -7.17 -27.66 3.67
N LEU A 230 -6.25 -28.61 3.55
CA LEU A 230 -5.28 -28.84 4.62
C LEU A 230 -4.29 -27.65 4.71
N GLY A 231 -4.28 -26.98 5.86
CA GLY A 231 -3.47 -25.80 6.17
C GLY A 231 -3.94 -24.50 5.53
N SER A 232 -5.09 -24.48 4.84
CA SER A 232 -5.60 -23.29 4.18
C SER A 232 -7.07 -23.42 3.74
N TYR A 233 -7.64 -22.36 3.18
CA TYR A 233 -8.95 -22.41 2.56
C TYR A 233 -8.98 -21.61 1.25
N GLN A 234 -9.91 -21.99 0.39
CA GLN A 234 -10.19 -21.30 -0.87
C GLN A 234 -11.64 -20.81 -0.93
N CYS A 235 -11.84 -19.66 -1.56
CA CYS A 235 -13.16 -19.09 -1.81
C CYS A 235 -13.47 -19.23 -3.30
N LEU A 236 -14.45 -20.06 -3.64
CA LEU A 236 -14.86 -20.29 -5.03
C LEU A 236 -15.94 -19.30 -5.43
N CYS A 237 -15.70 -18.55 -6.50
CA CYS A 237 -16.68 -17.65 -7.06
C CYS A 237 -17.84 -18.40 -7.74
N PRO A 238 -19.07 -17.86 -7.67
CA PRO A 238 -20.24 -18.50 -8.27
C PRO A 238 -20.10 -18.61 -9.80
N ALA A 239 -20.87 -19.51 -10.41
CA ALA A 239 -20.85 -19.72 -11.86
C ALA A 239 -21.02 -18.41 -12.64
N GLY A 240 -20.19 -18.21 -13.65
CA GLY A 240 -20.16 -16.96 -14.43
C GLY A 240 -19.40 -15.80 -13.79
N SER A 241 -18.65 -16.04 -12.71
CA SER A 241 -17.72 -15.06 -12.13
C SER A 241 -16.30 -15.62 -11.97
N GLU A 242 -15.31 -14.71 -11.91
CA GLU A 242 -13.89 -14.99 -11.78
C GLU A 242 -13.23 -14.11 -10.70
N GLY A 243 -12.11 -14.59 -10.16
CA GLY A 243 -11.35 -13.97 -9.08
C GLY A 243 -11.09 -14.93 -7.91
N ASP A 244 -10.43 -14.44 -6.86
CA ASP A 244 -10.04 -15.24 -5.68
C ASP A 244 -11.14 -15.42 -4.62
N GLY A 245 -12.28 -14.75 -4.80
CA GLY A 245 -13.42 -14.83 -3.89
C GLY A 245 -13.17 -14.27 -2.47
N LYS A 246 -12.04 -13.60 -2.24
CA LYS A 246 -11.66 -13.03 -0.92
C LYS A 246 -12.03 -11.55 -0.82
N LYS A 247 -12.39 -11.08 0.38
CA LYS A 247 -12.76 -9.67 0.61
C LYS A 247 -11.54 -8.77 0.48
N LYS A 248 -10.38 -9.21 0.98
CA LYS A 248 -9.07 -8.55 0.88
C LYS A 248 -8.26 -8.99 -0.35
N GLY A 249 -8.95 -9.36 -1.43
CA GLY A 249 -8.35 -9.84 -2.68
C GLY A 249 -9.05 -9.27 -3.92
N THR A 250 -8.98 -10.00 -5.03
CA THR A 250 -9.63 -9.70 -6.31
C THR A 250 -11.15 -9.85 -6.28
N ARG A 251 -11.71 -10.44 -5.20
CA ARG A 251 -13.16 -10.65 -5.00
C ARG A 251 -13.75 -11.48 -6.15
N CYS A 252 -15.07 -11.54 -6.26
CA CYS A 252 -15.73 -12.14 -7.42
C CYS A 252 -16.21 -11.07 -8.39
N THR A 253 -15.77 -11.16 -9.64
CA THR A 253 -16.16 -10.27 -10.73
C THR A 253 -16.87 -11.07 -11.82
N LYS A 254 -17.84 -10.49 -12.53
CA LYS A 254 -18.54 -11.22 -13.59
C LYS A 254 -17.55 -11.55 -14.71
N LYS A 255 -17.48 -12.82 -15.07
CA LYS A 255 -16.69 -13.29 -16.19
C LYS A 255 -17.33 -12.75 -17.47
N LEU A 256 -16.60 -11.94 -18.23
CA LEU A 256 -17.11 -11.48 -19.52
C LEU A 256 -17.33 -12.69 -20.43
N SER A 257 -18.50 -12.73 -21.08
CA SER A 257 -18.78 -13.80 -22.04
C SER A 257 -17.77 -13.77 -23.19
N THR A 258 -17.47 -14.94 -23.77
CA THR A 258 -16.58 -15.05 -24.94
C THR A 258 -17.02 -14.16 -26.10
N LYS A 259 -18.33 -13.93 -26.25
CA LYS A 259 -18.91 -13.00 -27.23
C LYS A 259 -18.53 -11.55 -26.92
N GLN A 260 -18.75 -11.09 -25.68
CA GLN A 260 -18.38 -9.73 -25.26
C GLN A 260 -16.87 -9.48 -25.36
N ARG A 261 -16.02 -10.46 -25.03
CA ARG A 261 -14.56 -10.31 -25.24
C ARG A 261 -14.22 -10.09 -26.72
N LYS A 262 -14.85 -10.84 -27.64
CA LYS A 262 -14.66 -10.65 -29.08
C LYS A 262 -15.14 -9.28 -29.56
N ASP A 263 -16.31 -8.84 -29.09
CA ASP A 263 -16.87 -7.53 -29.45
C ASP A 263 -15.97 -6.39 -28.95
N ILE A 264 -15.42 -6.48 -27.73
CA ILE A 264 -14.48 -5.50 -27.19
C ILE A 264 -13.18 -5.48 -28.01
N ILE A 265 -12.62 -6.64 -28.35
CA ILE A 265 -11.40 -6.72 -29.18
C ILE A 265 -11.65 -6.10 -30.56
N LEU A 266 -12.82 -6.34 -31.16
CA LEU A 266 -13.20 -5.76 -32.44
C LEU A 266 -13.28 -4.23 -32.36
N ILE A 267 -13.92 -3.69 -31.32
CA ILE A 267 -14.03 -2.24 -31.12
C ILE A 267 -12.65 -1.58 -30.96
N ILE A 268 -11.76 -2.18 -30.16
CA ILE A 268 -10.41 -1.66 -29.97
C ILE A 268 -9.65 -1.67 -31.30
N ALA A 269 -9.70 -2.77 -32.06
CA ALA A 269 -9.06 -2.87 -33.36
C ALA A 269 -9.56 -1.76 -34.31
N LEU A 270 -10.87 -1.57 -34.41
CA LEU A 270 -11.47 -0.52 -35.25
C LEU A 270 -11.04 0.89 -34.81
N SER A 271 -11.01 1.17 -33.50
CA SER A 271 -10.59 2.49 -33.00
C SER A 271 -9.12 2.79 -33.27
N VAL A 272 -8.24 1.79 -33.15
CA VAL A 272 -6.80 1.94 -33.43
C VAL A 272 -6.59 2.15 -34.92
N SER A 273 -7.28 1.38 -35.77
CA SER A 273 -7.23 1.56 -37.23
C SER A 273 -7.71 2.95 -37.66
N LEU A 274 -8.85 3.42 -37.13
CA LEU A 274 -9.40 4.74 -37.47
C LEU A 274 -8.44 5.87 -37.05
N SER A 275 -7.83 5.74 -35.87
CA SER A 275 -6.86 6.71 -35.35
C SER A 275 -5.59 6.77 -36.20
N LEU A 276 -5.09 5.61 -36.65
CA LEU A 276 -3.91 5.53 -37.51
C LEU A 276 -4.17 6.18 -38.88
N VAL A 277 -5.34 5.94 -39.47
CA VAL A 277 -5.75 6.55 -40.74
C VAL A 277 -5.86 8.07 -40.60
N ALA A 278 -6.48 8.56 -39.53
CA ALA A 278 -6.57 10.00 -39.28
C ALA A 278 -5.19 10.67 -39.14
N LEU A 279 -4.23 10.00 -38.48
CA LEU A 279 -2.85 10.48 -38.37
C LEU A 279 -2.12 10.49 -39.72
N LEU A 280 -2.30 9.45 -40.54
CA LEU A 280 -1.70 9.40 -41.88
C LEU A 280 -2.27 10.50 -42.78
N VAL A 281 -3.58 10.71 -42.76
CA VAL A 281 -4.23 11.77 -43.53
C VAL A 281 -3.79 13.15 -43.03
N GLY A 282 -3.79 13.38 -41.71
CA GLY A 282 -3.33 14.64 -41.12
C GLY A 282 -1.87 14.96 -41.43
N SER A 283 -0.98 13.95 -41.36
CA SER A 283 0.43 14.12 -41.71
C SER A 283 0.63 14.38 -43.21
N PHE A 284 -0.14 13.74 -44.09
CA PHE A 284 -0.13 14.01 -45.51
C PHE A 284 -0.57 15.44 -45.83
N TYR A 285 -1.67 15.92 -45.23
CA TYR A 285 -2.11 17.31 -45.38
C TYR A 285 -1.09 18.31 -44.83
N ALA A 286 -0.47 18.04 -43.68
CA ALA A 286 0.58 18.88 -43.12
C ALA A 286 1.81 18.93 -44.03
N TYR A 287 2.25 17.78 -44.56
CA TYR A 287 3.34 17.70 -45.53
C TYR A 287 3.03 18.52 -46.78
N PHE A 288 1.82 18.38 -47.35
CA PHE A 288 1.41 19.12 -48.53
C PHE A 288 1.35 20.63 -48.28
N ALA A 289 0.82 21.06 -47.12
CA ALA A 289 0.79 22.45 -46.71
C ALA A 289 2.21 23.05 -46.54
N LEU A 290 3.13 22.30 -45.92
CA LEU A 290 4.53 22.70 -45.76
C LEU A 290 5.24 22.81 -47.12
N LYS A 291 5.03 21.83 -48.00
CA LYS A 291 5.58 21.84 -49.38
C LYS A 291 5.08 23.07 -50.15
N LYS A 292 3.77 23.36 -50.07
CA LYS A 292 3.16 24.56 -50.69
C LYS A 292 3.75 25.86 -50.14
N ARG A 293 3.90 25.97 -48.81
CA ARG A 293 4.54 27.15 -48.17
C ARG A 293 5.99 27.34 -48.62
N LYS A 294 6.76 26.24 -48.71
CA LYS A 294 8.15 26.29 -49.18
C LYS A 294 8.23 26.76 -50.64
N LEU A 295 7.32 26.28 -51.49
CA LEU A 295 7.25 26.68 -52.91
C LEU A 295 6.92 28.18 -53.06
N ILE A 296 5.97 28.69 -52.27
CA ILE A 296 5.61 30.12 -52.29
C ILE A 296 6.81 30.98 -51.88
N LYS A 297 7.52 30.63 -50.79
CA LYS A 297 8.73 31.36 -50.36
C LYS A 297 9.83 31.34 -51.43
N LEU A 298 10.03 30.21 -52.10
CA LEU A 298 11.02 30.11 -53.18
C LEU A 298 10.64 30.99 -54.38
N LYS A 299 9.35 31.02 -54.74
CA LYS A 299 8.83 31.87 -55.81
C LYS A 299 9.04 33.36 -55.49
N GLU A 300 8.83 33.76 -54.24
CA GLU A 300 9.08 35.13 -53.78
C GLU A 300 10.57 35.50 -53.82
N GLN A 301 11.46 34.58 -53.43
CA GLN A 301 12.92 34.77 -53.55
C GLN A 301 13.36 34.94 -55.00
N PHE A 302 12.87 34.10 -55.92
CA PHE A 302 13.18 34.25 -57.35
C PHE A 302 12.60 35.54 -57.93
N PHE A 303 11.43 35.98 -57.46
CA PHE A 303 10.85 37.25 -57.86
C PHE A 303 11.75 38.43 -57.46
N GLN A 304 12.33 38.40 -56.25
CA GLN A 304 13.27 39.43 -55.80
C GLN A 304 14.60 39.39 -56.57
N GLN A 305 15.19 38.20 -56.78
CA GLN A 305 16.48 38.05 -57.48
C GLN A 305 16.41 38.45 -58.95
N ASN A 306 15.31 38.15 -59.64
CA ASN A 306 15.14 38.44 -61.07
C ASN A 306 14.63 39.87 -61.34
N GLY A 307 14.85 40.81 -60.42
CA GLY A 307 14.51 42.22 -60.63
C GLY A 307 13.02 42.55 -60.49
N GLY A 308 12.21 41.75 -59.81
CA GLY A 308 10.78 42.02 -59.59
C GLY A 308 10.51 43.34 -58.86
N LEU A 309 11.46 43.84 -58.06
CA LEU A 309 11.42 45.17 -57.44
C LEU A 309 11.59 46.31 -58.45
N LEU A 310 12.46 46.15 -59.46
CA LEU A 310 12.61 47.11 -60.57
C LEU A 310 11.33 47.16 -61.40
N LEU A 311 10.71 46.00 -61.66
CA LEU A 311 9.41 45.90 -62.32
C LEU A 311 8.32 46.65 -61.53
N GLN A 312 8.23 46.43 -60.20
CA GLN A 312 7.28 47.17 -59.35
C GLN A 312 7.55 48.68 -59.31
N GLN A 313 8.82 49.12 -59.26
CA GLN A 313 9.19 50.53 -59.30
C GLN A 313 8.84 51.18 -60.65
N GLN A 314 9.01 50.47 -61.76
CA GLN A 314 8.71 50.97 -63.09
C GLN A 314 7.20 51.16 -63.29
N ILE A 315 6.39 50.23 -62.78
CA ILE A 315 4.93 50.35 -62.72
C ILE A 315 4.50 51.50 -61.80
N GLY A 316 5.13 51.63 -60.62
CA GLY A 316 4.83 52.71 -59.67
C GLY A 316 5.20 54.11 -60.16
N ARG A 317 6.27 54.25 -60.96
CA ARG A 317 6.70 55.54 -61.55
C ARG A 317 5.79 56.02 -62.69
N HIS A 318 5.09 55.13 -63.39
CA HIS A 318 4.26 55.45 -64.56
C HIS A 318 2.77 55.65 -64.25
N GLY A 319 2.38 55.74 -62.98
CA GLY A 319 0.99 55.95 -62.54
C GLY A 319 0.31 57.26 -63.01
N GLY A 320 0.94 58.05 -63.89
CA GLY A 320 0.39 59.29 -64.45
C GLY A 320 0.70 59.55 -65.94
N SER A 321 1.23 58.58 -66.70
CA SER A 321 1.49 58.70 -68.15
C SER A 321 0.73 57.63 -68.94
N THR A 322 0.32 57.92 -70.18
CA THR A 322 -0.57 57.06 -71.01
C THR A 322 0.05 55.77 -71.53
N GLU A 323 1.34 55.53 -71.32
CA GLU A 323 1.99 54.24 -71.62
C GLU A 323 2.39 53.54 -70.31
N THR A 324 1.47 52.73 -69.75
CA THR A 324 1.75 51.92 -68.56
C THR A 324 2.15 50.50 -68.97
N ALA A 325 3.24 49.99 -68.39
CA ALA A 325 3.60 48.57 -68.51
C ALA A 325 2.52 47.72 -67.81
N LYS A 326 1.79 46.91 -68.59
CA LYS A 326 0.71 46.04 -68.09
C LYS A 326 1.25 44.67 -67.73
N VAL A 327 1.08 44.26 -66.47
CA VAL A 327 1.45 42.91 -66.00
C VAL A 327 0.29 41.97 -66.26
N PHE A 328 0.51 40.94 -67.07
CA PHE A 328 -0.47 39.89 -67.32
C PHE A 328 -0.23 38.70 -66.39
N THR A 329 -1.31 38.15 -65.86
CA THR A 329 -1.29 36.88 -65.13
C THR A 329 -1.06 35.72 -66.09
N LEU A 330 -0.56 34.59 -65.58
CA LEU A 330 -0.39 33.38 -66.38
C LEU A 330 -1.73 32.90 -66.99
N GLY A 331 -2.85 33.12 -66.30
CA GLY A 331 -4.19 32.79 -66.79
C GLY A 331 -4.57 33.63 -68.01
N GLU A 332 -4.35 34.94 -67.97
CA GLU A 332 -4.60 35.83 -69.11
C GLU A 332 -3.70 35.52 -70.31
N LEU A 333 -2.42 35.19 -70.07
CA LEU A 333 -1.50 34.76 -71.13
C LEU A 333 -1.92 33.42 -71.74
N ASN A 334 -2.34 32.46 -70.91
CA ASN A 334 -2.89 31.19 -71.38
C ASN A 334 -4.10 31.43 -72.28
N GLU A 335 -5.05 32.27 -71.87
CA GLU A 335 -6.24 32.56 -72.67
C GLU A 335 -5.88 33.28 -73.98
N ALA A 336 -5.02 34.30 -73.92
CA ALA A 336 -4.59 35.06 -75.09
C ALA A 336 -3.75 34.25 -76.09
N THR A 337 -3.07 33.19 -75.65
CA THR A 337 -2.21 32.34 -76.51
C THR A 337 -2.82 30.98 -76.81
N ASN A 338 -4.04 30.69 -76.34
CA ASN A 338 -4.66 29.37 -76.37
C ASN A 338 -3.77 28.28 -75.70
N ASN A 339 -3.40 28.50 -74.45
CA ASN A 339 -2.46 27.68 -73.65
C ASN A 339 -1.09 27.50 -74.32
N PHE A 340 -0.51 28.58 -74.86
CA PHE A 340 0.79 28.55 -75.54
C PHE A 340 0.84 27.53 -76.68
N ASP A 341 -0.19 27.53 -77.53
CA ASP A 341 -0.30 26.65 -78.70
C ASP A 341 0.90 26.82 -79.64
N GLU A 342 1.62 25.72 -79.92
CA GLU A 342 2.80 25.73 -80.79
C GLU A 342 2.48 26.18 -82.21
N GLY A 343 1.25 25.95 -82.68
CA GLY A 343 0.79 26.42 -84.00
C GLY A 343 0.67 27.94 -84.12
N LYS A 344 0.74 28.67 -83.00
CA LYS A 344 0.68 30.14 -82.95
C LYS A 344 2.06 30.78 -82.77
N ILE A 345 3.14 30.02 -82.80
CA ILE A 345 4.49 30.58 -82.70
C ILE A 345 4.80 31.35 -84.00
N LEU A 346 5.06 32.65 -83.86
CA LEU A 346 5.47 33.54 -84.95
C LEU A 346 6.99 33.54 -85.14
N GLY A 347 7.75 33.19 -84.10
CA GLY A 347 9.20 33.08 -84.16
C GLY A 347 9.83 32.67 -82.83
N GLN A 348 10.99 32.03 -82.91
CA GLN A 348 11.83 31.65 -81.77
C GLN A 348 13.24 32.20 -81.97
N GLY A 349 13.78 32.87 -80.95
CA GLY A 349 15.14 33.39 -80.95
C GLY A 349 15.75 33.44 -79.56
N GLY A 350 16.98 33.95 -79.46
CA GLY A 350 17.76 33.96 -78.20
C GLY A 350 17.15 34.79 -77.05
N GLN A 351 16.15 35.63 -77.33
CA GLN A 351 15.46 36.47 -76.34
C GLN A 351 14.07 35.93 -75.96
N GLY A 352 13.62 34.82 -76.56
CA GLY A 352 12.33 34.18 -76.23
C GLY A 352 11.52 33.70 -77.45
N THR A 353 10.36 33.11 -77.15
CA THR A 353 9.37 32.66 -78.15
C THR A 353 8.26 33.69 -78.27
N VAL A 354 7.90 34.08 -79.49
CA VAL A 354 6.81 35.02 -79.77
C VAL A 354 5.59 34.24 -80.24
N TYR A 355 4.48 34.39 -79.53
CA TYR A 355 3.20 33.78 -79.87
C TYR A 355 2.25 34.81 -80.49
N LYS A 356 1.43 34.37 -81.46
CA LYS A 356 0.32 35.14 -82.02
C LYS A 356 -0.84 35.13 -81.02
N GLY A 357 -1.22 36.31 -80.54
CA GLY A 357 -2.44 36.47 -79.72
C GLY A 357 -3.69 36.09 -80.53
N VAL A 358 -4.71 35.56 -79.84
CA VAL A 358 -6.03 35.27 -80.43
C VAL A 358 -6.81 36.56 -80.65
#